data_AF-D6XWF2-F1
#
_entry.id   AF-D6XWF2-F1
#
_cell.length_a   1.000
_cell.length_b   1.000
_cell.length_c   1.000
_cell.angle_alpha   90.00
_cell.angle_beta   90.00
_cell.angle_gamma   90.00
#
_symmetry.space_group_name_H-M   'P 1'
#
loop_
_entity.id
_entity.type
_entity.pdbx_description
1 polymer ?
#
loop_
_entity_poly.entity_id
_entity_poly.type
_entity_poly.pdbx_seq_one_letter_code
_entity_poly.pdbx_strand_id
1 'polypeptide(L)'
;MAFSNRVIDGDYLDAKVVRRSGKLILQDARNDDLVLDITTVAQYKRFATRQEYKGYNLNGKSLIGGMILGPVGALFGLEREAVHIHQVALQFQDGKKSLLELNDDTYSELLDELKKMNL
;
A
#
# COMPACT_ATOMS: atom_id res chain seq x y z
N MET A 1 -11.09 -7.84 2.49
CA MET A 1 -9.92 -7.63 1.61
C MET A 1 -8.67 -7.55 2.48
N ALA A 2 -7.65 -8.35 2.21
CA ALA A 2 -6.32 -8.12 2.78
C ALA A 2 -5.67 -6.88 2.15
N PHE A 3 -4.88 -6.18 2.95
CA PHE A 3 -4.03 -5.08 2.50
C PHE A 3 -3.09 -5.52 1.37
N SER A 4 -2.89 -4.62 0.40
CA SER A 4 -1.95 -4.78 -0.71
C SER A 4 -1.50 -3.40 -1.18
N ASN A 5 -0.23 -3.25 -1.57
CA ASN A 5 0.26 -2.01 -2.19
C ASN A 5 -0.43 -1.76 -3.53
N ARG A 6 -1.36 -0.81 -3.60
CA ARG A 6 -2.17 -0.56 -4.81
C ARG A 6 -2.77 0.84 -4.86
N VAL A 7 -3.28 1.19 -6.02
CA VAL A 7 -4.16 2.34 -6.21
C VAL A 7 -5.56 2.00 -5.70
N ILE A 8 -6.10 2.84 -4.83
CA ILE A 8 -7.43 2.70 -4.24
C ILE A 8 -8.44 3.71 -4.79
N ASP A 9 -7.99 4.76 -5.48
CA ASP A 9 -8.83 5.73 -6.17
C ASP A 9 -8.06 6.44 -7.30
N GLY A 10 -8.76 6.93 -8.32
CA GLY A 10 -8.18 7.68 -9.46
C GLY A 10 -8.01 6.89 -10.75
N ASP A 11 -7.20 7.43 -11.66
CA ASP A 11 -7.10 7.01 -13.07
C ASP A 11 -6.49 5.61 -13.27
N TYR A 12 -5.74 5.14 -12.28
CA TYR A 12 -5.08 3.83 -12.30
C TYR A 12 -5.66 2.86 -11.25
N LEU A 13 -6.98 2.93 -11.00
CA LEU A 13 -7.66 2.12 -9.99
C LEU A 13 -7.30 0.62 -10.08
N ASP A 14 -7.07 0.00 -8.92
CA ASP A 14 -6.66 -1.41 -8.75
C ASP A 14 -5.27 -1.78 -9.29
N ALA A 15 -4.54 -0.84 -9.90
CA ALA A 15 -3.16 -1.08 -10.30
C ALA A 15 -2.28 -1.35 -9.08
N LYS A 16 -1.41 -2.35 -9.20
CA LYS A 16 -0.51 -2.78 -8.12
C LYS A 16 0.75 -1.96 -8.13
N VAL A 17 1.27 -1.64 -6.94
CA VAL A 17 2.58 -1.03 -6.81
C VAL A 17 3.58 -2.13 -6.46
N VAL A 18 4.48 -2.42 -7.38
CA VAL A 18 5.45 -3.52 -7.25
C VAL A 18 6.86 -3.04 -7.56
N ARG A 19 7.85 -3.71 -6.98
CA ARG A 19 9.25 -3.49 -7.31
C ARG A 19 9.68 -4.43 -8.43
N ARG A 20 10.22 -3.88 -9.51
CA ARG A 20 10.78 -4.66 -10.63
C ARG A 20 12.08 -4.03 -11.10
N SER A 21 13.14 -4.84 -11.20
CA SER A 21 14.46 -4.40 -11.68
C SER A 21 14.99 -3.15 -10.94
N GLY A 22 14.77 -3.08 -9.62
CA GLY A 22 15.22 -1.97 -8.78
C GLY A 22 14.36 -0.70 -8.86
N LYS A 23 13.28 -0.69 -9.66
CA LYS A 23 12.36 0.45 -9.78
C LYS A 23 11.00 0.11 -9.19
N LEU A 24 10.33 1.12 -8.64
CA LEU A 24 8.91 1.02 -8.34
C LEU A 24 8.11 1.22 -9.63
N ILE A 25 7.18 0.31 -9.88
CA ILE A 25 6.29 0.36 -11.03
C ILE A 25 4.84 0.24 -10.56
N LEU A 26 3.97 0.96 -11.23
CA LEU A 26 2.54 0.80 -11.18
C LEU A 26 2.15 -0.13 -12.32
N GLN A 27 1.66 -1.32 -11.96
CA GLN A 27 1.24 -2.36 -12.88
C GLN A 27 -0.29 -2.34 -12.98
N ASP A 28 -0.81 -1.78 -14.07
CA ASP A 28 -2.23 -1.85 -14.42
C ASP A 28 -2.58 -3.20 -15.07
N ALA A 29 -3.86 -3.57 -15.04
CA ALA A 29 -4.43 -4.76 -15.68
C ALA A 29 -4.18 -4.82 -17.20
N ARG A 30 -3.89 -3.67 -17.84
CA ARG A 30 -3.51 -3.58 -19.26
C ARG A 30 -2.04 -3.91 -19.53
N ASN A 31 -1.27 -4.18 -18.49
CA ASN A 31 0.16 -4.53 -18.56
C ASN A 31 1.08 -3.41 -19.09
N ASP A 32 0.59 -2.17 -19.13
CA ASP A 32 1.40 -0.98 -19.36
C ASP A 32 2.05 -0.59 -18.03
N ASP A 33 3.24 -1.12 -17.77
CA ASP A 33 4.00 -0.81 -16.56
C ASP A 33 4.43 0.67 -16.58
N LEU A 34 3.93 1.44 -15.61
CA LEU A 34 4.33 2.83 -15.41
C LEU A 34 5.38 2.90 -14.31
N VAL A 35 6.61 3.30 -14.64
CA VAL A 35 7.66 3.55 -13.64
C VAL A 35 7.23 4.73 -12.77
N LEU A 36 7.35 4.62 -11.45
CA LEU A 36 7.10 5.71 -10.50
C LEU A 36 8.40 6.50 -10.29
N ASP A 37 8.73 7.38 -11.25
CA ASP A 37 9.92 8.24 -11.19
C ASP A 37 9.64 9.68 -11.67
N ILE A 38 10.68 10.52 -11.78
CA ILE A 38 10.55 11.96 -12.13
C ILE A 38 9.97 12.17 -13.53
N THR A 39 10.15 11.18 -14.41
CA THR A 39 9.67 11.26 -15.79
C THR A 39 8.16 11.07 -15.86
N THR A 40 7.54 10.50 -14.82
CA THR A 40 6.12 10.16 -14.78
C THR A 40 5.37 10.85 -13.65
N VAL A 41 5.99 11.10 -12.50
CA VAL A 41 5.38 11.75 -11.32
C VAL A 41 5.66 13.25 -11.35
N ALA A 42 4.60 14.04 -11.31
CA ALA A 42 4.66 15.50 -11.30
C ALA A 42 4.54 16.08 -9.89
N GLN A 43 3.65 15.51 -9.05
CA GLN A 43 3.42 15.98 -7.68
C GLN A 43 3.12 14.83 -6.73
N TYR A 44 3.52 15.01 -5.49
CA TYR A 44 3.30 14.08 -4.38
C TYR A 44 2.60 14.80 -3.22
N LYS A 45 1.59 14.15 -2.62
CA LYS A 45 0.94 14.62 -1.39
C LYS A 45 0.64 13.47 -0.45
N ARG A 46 1.11 13.58 0.80
CA ARG A 46 0.74 12.67 1.89
C ARG A 46 -0.65 13.00 2.43
N PHE A 47 -1.52 11.99 2.56
CA PHE A 47 -2.89 12.17 3.06
C PHE A 47 -3.07 11.70 4.51
N ALA A 48 -2.82 10.43 4.78
CA ALA A 48 -3.06 9.82 6.09
C ALA A 48 -2.21 8.57 6.29
N THR A 49 -2.02 8.16 7.54
CA THR A 49 -1.40 6.87 7.90
C THR A 49 -2.37 6.12 8.81
N ARG A 50 -2.61 4.84 8.52
CA ARG A 50 -3.43 3.93 9.33
C ARG A 50 -2.61 2.68 9.67
N GLN A 51 -2.88 2.04 10.80
CA GLN A 51 -2.32 0.74 11.14
C GLN A 51 -3.34 -0.37 10.86
N GLU A 52 -2.89 -1.45 10.21
CA GLU A 52 -3.61 -2.73 10.10
C GLU A 52 -2.74 -3.86 10.64
N TYR A 53 -3.34 -5.00 11.01
CA TYR A 53 -2.58 -6.17 11.49
C TYR A 53 -2.54 -7.26 10.39
N LYS A 54 -1.35 -7.77 10.06
CA LYS A 54 -1.18 -8.87 9.08
C LYS A 54 -2.03 -10.09 9.49
N GLY A 55 -2.78 -10.66 8.54
CA GLY A 55 -3.41 -11.98 8.70
C GLY A 55 -4.94 -12.03 8.78
N TYR A 56 -5.66 -10.90 8.67
CA TYR A 56 -7.12 -10.93 8.59
C TYR A 56 -7.64 -10.65 7.17
N ASN A 57 -7.92 -11.73 6.43
CA ASN A 57 -8.95 -11.70 5.40
C ASN A 57 -10.32 -11.70 6.09
N LEU A 58 -10.81 -10.53 6.51
CA LEU A 58 -12.23 -10.34 6.85
C LEU A 58 -13.05 -10.29 5.55
N ASN A 59 -13.11 -11.42 4.87
CA ASN A 59 -14.25 -11.74 4.02
C ASN A 59 -15.26 -12.41 4.97
N GLY A 60 -16.47 -11.86 5.04
CA GLY A 60 -17.37 -11.98 6.20
C GLY A 60 -17.67 -13.40 6.71
N LYS A 61 -17.90 -13.46 8.03
CA LYS A 61 -18.60 -14.51 8.83
C LYS A 61 -17.81 -15.40 9.80
N SER A 62 -16.48 -15.42 9.84
CA SER A 62 -15.76 -16.39 10.72
C SER A 62 -15.02 -15.82 11.95
N LEU A 63 -15.04 -14.50 12.21
CA LEU A 63 -14.40 -13.94 13.42
C LEU A 63 -15.21 -14.05 14.72
N ILE A 64 -16.34 -14.76 14.70
CA ILE A 64 -17.12 -15.06 15.92
C ILE A 64 -16.70 -16.44 16.51
N GLY A 65 -15.88 -17.22 15.79
CA GLY A 65 -15.69 -18.65 16.09
C GLY A 65 -14.46 -19.08 16.91
N GLY A 66 -13.68 -18.22 17.56
CA GLY A 66 -12.45 -18.71 18.19
C GLY A 66 -11.75 -17.90 19.27
N MET A 67 -12.32 -16.81 19.79
CA MET A 67 -11.68 -16.01 20.85
C MET A 67 -12.31 -16.17 22.25
N ILE A 68 -12.96 -17.30 22.53
CA ILE A 68 -13.44 -17.59 23.90
C ILE A 68 -13.01 -18.99 24.33
N LEU A 69 -11.73 -19.16 24.65
CA LEU A 69 -11.27 -20.26 25.51
C LEU A 69 -10.72 -19.71 26.83
N GLY A 70 -11.53 -18.90 27.52
CA GLY A 70 -11.41 -18.60 28.94
C GLY A 70 -10.14 -17.86 29.42
N PRO A 71 -10.07 -17.51 30.72
CA PRO A 71 -9.06 -16.61 31.28
C PRO A 71 -7.65 -17.20 31.45
N VAL A 72 -7.38 -18.43 30.99
CA VAL A 72 -6.11 -19.14 31.26
C VAL A 72 -5.35 -19.56 29.99
N GLY A 73 -5.77 -19.14 28.80
CA GLY A 73 -5.09 -19.60 27.58
C GLY A 73 -5.33 -18.78 26.32
N ALA A 74 -4.59 -17.68 26.16
CA ALA A 74 -4.22 -17.10 24.86
C ALA A 74 -3.20 -15.98 25.09
N LEU A 75 -2.26 -15.78 24.15
CA LEU A 75 -1.23 -14.72 24.12
C LEU A 75 0.15 -15.05 24.74
N PHE A 76 0.69 -16.23 24.46
CA PHE A 76 2.14 -16.35 24.26
C PHE A 76 2.38 -16.78 22.80
N GLY A 77 3.01 -15.90 22.00
CA GLY A 77 3.62 -16.30 20.73
C GLY A 77 2.92 -15.92 19.43
N LEU A 78 2.05 -14.91 19.40
CA LEU A 78 1.75 -14.19 18.16
C LEU A 78 2.01 -12.70 18.42
N GLU A 79 3.28 -12.31 18.35
CA GLU A 79 3.60 -10.90 18.09
C GLU A 79 3.08 -10.62 16.68
N ARG A 80 1.86 -10.10 16.60
CA ARG A 80 1.17 -9.83 15.34
C ARG A 80 1.80 -8.56 14.77
N GLU A 81 2.59 -8.72 13.72
CA GLU A 81 3.23 -7.60 13.05
C GLU A 81 2.15 -6.64 12.51
N ALA A 82 2.10 -5.43 13.08
CA ALA A 82 1.29 -4.34 12.55
C ALA A 82 1.93 -3.82 11.27
N VAL A 83 1.12 -3.62 10.23
CA VAL A 83 1.50 -2.95 8.99
C VAL A 83 0.98 -1.53 9.06
N HIS A 84 1.89 -0.56 8.95
CA HIS A 84 1.49 0.81 8.69
C HIS A 84 1.17 0.95 7.21
N ILE A 85 -0.01 1.49 6.94
CA ILE A 85 -0.53 1.80 5.63
C ILE A 85 -0.47 3.31 5.46
N HIS A 86 0.31 3.76 4.50
CA HIS A 86 0.43 5.15 4.10
C HIS A 86 -0.46 5.41 2.89
N GLN A 87 -1.36 6.38 3.02
CA GLN A 87 -2.16 6.89 1.92
C GLN A 87 -1.47 8.10 1.30
N VAL A 88 -1.14 7.99 0.02
CA VAL A 88 -0.41 9.01 -0.75
C VAL A 88 -1.12 9.27 -2.06
N ALA A 89 -1.29 10.54 -2.42
CA ALA A 89 -1.76 10.90 -3.74
C ALA A 89 -0.59 11.29 -4.63
N LEU A 90 -0.63 10.80 -5.86
CA LEU A 90 0.29 11.18 -6.92
C LEU A 90 -0.50 11.88 -8.03
N GLN A 91 0.09 12.94 -8.57
CA GLN A 91 -0.28 13.48 -9.87
C GLN A 91 0.83 13.15 -10.85
N PHE A 92 0.47 12.62 -12.01
CA PHE A 92 1.39 12.25 -13.06
C PHE A 92 1.60 13.41 -14.04
N GLN A 93 2.70 13.36 -14.79
CA GLN A 93 3.07 14.35 -15.81
C GLN A 93 2.04 14.44 -16.94
N ASP A 94 1.30 13.36 -17.21
CA ASP A 94 0.20 13.34 -18.17
C ASP A 94 -1.13 13.93 -17.60
N GLY A 95 -1.10 14.45 -16.38
CA GLY A 95 -2.22 15.09 -15.70
C GLY A 95 -3.13 14.13 -14.92
N LYS A 96 -2.94 12.81 -15.06
CA LYS A 96 -3.70 11.80 -14.31
C LYS A 96 -3.35 11.84 -12.82
N LYS A 97 -4.23 11.28 -12.00
CA LYS A 97 -4.13 11.27 -10.54
C LYS A 97 -4.49 9.92 -9.97
N SER A 98 -3.78 9.53 -8.92
CA SER A 98 -4.05 8.29 -8.18
C SER A 98 -3.85 8.48 -6.69
N LEU A 99 -4.71 7.85 -5.89
CA LEU A 99 -4.53 7.66 -4.46
C LEU A 99 -4.04 6.23 -4.22
N LEU A 100 -2.89 6.09 -3.59
CA LEU A 100 -2.22 4.83 -3.33
C LEU A 100 -2.26 4.51 -1.84
N GLU A 101 -2.35 3.23 -1.51
CA GLU A 101 -2.07 2.67 -0.20
C GLU A 101 -0.79 1.84 -0.25
N LEU A 102 0.18 2.16 0.62
CA LEU A 102 1.52 1.56 0.63
C LEU A 102 1.93 1.13 2.03
N ASN A 103 2.64 0.02 2.14
CA ASN A 103 3.32 -0.36 3.39
C ASN A 103 4.57 0.50 3.63
N ASP A 104 5.15 0.39 4.83
CA ASP A 104 6.37 1.11 5.21
C ASP A 104 7.50 0.96 4.19
N ASP A 105 7.81 -0.27 3.76
CA ASP A 105 8.92 -0.52 2.83
C ASP A 105 8.71 0.20 1.48
N THR A 106 7.53 0.03 0.88
CA THR A 106 7.22 0.59 -0.44
C THR A 106 7.07 2.11 -0.37
N TYR A 107 6.53 2.62 0.74
CA TYR A 107 6.46 4.04 1.00
C TYR A 107 7.85 4.67 1.15
N SER A 108 8.76 4.02 1.89
CA SER A 108 10.14 4.48 2.04
C SER A 108 10.87 4.51 0.70
N GLU A 109 10.73 3.45 -0.11
CA GLU A 109 11.31 3.41 -1.46
C GLU A 109 10.75 4.53 -2.36
N LEU A 110 9.43 4.78 -2.30
CA LEU A 110 8.81 5.88 -3.04
C LEU A 110 9.38 7.24 -2.62
N LEU A 111 9.53 7.48 -1.31
CA LEU A 111 10.13 8.72 -0.82
C LEU A 111 11.59 8.88 -1.25
N ASP A 112 12.36 7.80 -1.25
CA ASP A 112 13.76 7.85 -1.69
C ASP A 112 13.89 8.11 -3.18
N GLU A 113 12.96 7.61 -3.99
CA GLU A 113 12.85 8.04 -5.38
C GLU A 113 12.49 9.53 -5.45
N LEU A 114 11.41 9.98 -4.80
CA LEU A 114 10.96 11.38 -4.86
C LEU A 114 12.01 12.40 -4.38
N LYS A 115 12.82 12.07 -3.35
CA LYS A 115 13.93 12.92 -2.88
C LYS A 115 14.97 13.18 -3.97
N LYS A 116 15.23 12.20 -4.84
CA LYS A 116 16.15 12.39 -5.99
C LYS A 116 15.61 13.40 -7.00
N MET A 117 14.32 13.77 -6.88
CA MET A 117 13.57 14.60 -7.82
C MET A 117 13.37 16.03 -7.32
N ASN A 118 13.88 16.40 -6.14
CA ASN A 118 13.58 17.65 -5.43
C ASN A 118 12.07 17.86 -5.16
N LEU A 119 11.32 16.77 -4.98
CA LEU A 119 9.89 16.77 -4.59
C LEU A 119 9.72 16.49 -3.10
#